data_AF-A0AAJ2TDP4-F1
#
_entry.id   AF-A0AAJ2TDP4-F1
#
_cell.length_a   1.000
_cell.length_b   1.000
_cell.length_c   1.000
_cell.angle_alpha   90.00
_cell.angle_beta   90.00
_cell.angle_gamma   90.00
#
_symmetry.space_group_name_H-M   'P 1'
#
loop_
_entity.id
_entity.type
_entity.pdbx_description
1 polymer ?
#
loop_
_entity_poly.entity_id
_entity_poly.type
_entity_poly.pdbx_seq_one_letter_code
_entity_poly.pdbx_strand_id
1 'polypeptide(L)'
;MERQYTYRLEMSVPHGVRHGELTLDVGDKGVGGTLMMFAHTTDILSGRFEHGLVEFSGLMRTLGYSMSYTAKGKIDKKSADLDFVTEKGTYHAVGRPGLCLIGKIRNGVKGGMKNG
;
A
#
# COMPACT_ATOMS: atom_id res chain seq x y z
N MET A 1 15.07 9.40 -3.11
CA MET A 1 15.00 8.79 -1.74
C MET A 1 13.73 7.98 -1.67
N GLU A 2 13.80 6.68 -1.40
CA GLU A 2 12.61 5.81 -1.34
C GLU A 2 11.90 5.94 0.02
N ARG A 3 10.59 6.17 -0.01
CA ARG A 3 9.71 6.25 1.17
C ARG A 3 8.68 5.15 1.09
N GLN A 4 8.59 4.36 2.15
CA GLN A 4 7.58 3.31 2.27
C GLN A 4 6.44 3.78 3.18
N TYR A 5 5.21 3.52 2.76
CA TYR A 5 4.01 3.75 3.55
C TYR A 5 3.19 2.46 3.64
N THR A 6 2.79 2.06 4.85
CA THR A 6 1.97 0.88 5.06
C THR A 6 0.73 1.24 5.86
N TYR A 7 -0.45 0.90 5.32
CA TYR A 7 -1.74 1.20 5.90
C TYR A 7 -2.60 -0.06 6.02
N ARG A 8 -3.29 -0.19 7.15
CA ARG A 8 -4.48 -1.05 7.24
C ARG A 8 -5.66 -0.27 6.68
N LEU A 9 -6.26 -0.78 5.61
CA LEU A 9 -7.38 -0.17 4.92
C LEU A 9 -8.72 -0.70 5.42
N GLU A 10 -9.69 0.19 5.46
CA GLU A 10 -11.12 -0.10 5.57
C GLU A 10 -11.82 0.52 4.37
N MET A 11 -12.43 -0.33 3.53
CA MET A 11 -13.10 0.08 2.30
C MET A 11 -14.60 -0.14 2.43
N SER A 12 -15.37 0.90 2.18
CA SER A 12 -16.84 0.84 2.15
C SER A 12 -17.31 0.28 0.81
N VAL A 13 -18.04 -0.83 0.83
CA VAL A 13 -18.64 -1.48 -0.34
C VAL A 13 -20.15 -1.68 -0.11
N PRO A 14 -20.97 -1.91 -1.16
CA PRO A 14 -22.43 -2.04 -1.01
C PRO A 14 -22.89 -3.07 0.01
N HIS A 15 -22.09 -4.12 0.25
CA HIS A 15 -22.41 -5.21 1.18
C HIS A 15 -21.62 -5.17 2.49
N GLY A 16 -21.13 -3.99 2.91
CA GLY A 16 -20.46 -3.78 4.19
C GLY A 16 -19.07 -3.18 4.07
N VAL A 17 -18.19 -3.52 5.01
CA VAL A 17 -16.81 -3.03 5.04
C VAL A 17 -15.85 -4.15 4.70
N ARG A 18 -14.84 -3.86 3.89
CA ARG A 18 -13.74 -4.76 3.57
C ARG A 18 -12.45 -4.24 4.17
N HIS A 19 -11.73 -5.12 4.84
CA HIS A 19 -10.44 -4.81 5.43
C HIS A 19 -9.32 -5.31 4.52
N GLY A 20 -8.25 -4.53 4.45
CA GLY A 20 -7.09 -4.83 3.64
C GLY A 20 -5.81 -4.19 4.15
N GLU A 21 -4.73 -4.37 3.42
CA GLU A 21 -3.45 -3.71 3.66
C GLU A 21 -2.95 -3.09 2.36
N LEU A 22 -2.39 -1.90 2.45
CA LEU A 22 -1.76 -1.20 1.34
C LEU A 22 -0.33 -0.87 1.74
N THR A 23 0.63 -1.36 0.97
CA THR A 23 2.02 -0.94 1.05
C THR A 23 2.38 -0.19 -0.23
N LEU A 24 2.87 1.04 -0.07
CA LEU A 24 3.31 1.90 -1.17
C LEU A 24 4.80 2.17 -1.04
N ASP A 25 5.53 1.87 -2.10
CA ASP A 25 6.94 2.22 -2.26
C ASP A 25 7.02 3.44 -3.18
N VAL A 26 7.27 4.60 -2.58
CA VAL A 26 7.34 5.88 -3.28
C VAL A 26 8.80 6.24 -3.52
N GLY A 27 9.23 6.18 -4.78
CA GLY A 27 10.59 6.52 -5.19
C GLY A 27 10.61 7.60 -6.27
N ASP A 28 11.81 7.93 -6.72
CA ASP A 28 12.03 8.95 -7.76
C ASP A 28 11.49 8.50 -9.14
N LYS A 29 11.22 7.21 -9.31
CA LYS A 29 10.69 6.58 -10.54
C LYS A 29 9.17 6.40 -10.55
N GLY A 30 8.47 6.78 -9.48
CA GLY A 30 7.03 6.63 -9.35
C GLY A 30 6.62 5.85 -8.09
N VAL A 31 5.40 5.31 -8.12
CA VAL A 31 4.79 4.56 -7.02
C VAL A 31 4.60 3.11 -7.43
N GLY A 32 5.15 2.21 -6.62
CA GLY A 32 4.87 0.78 -6.66
C GLY A 32 4.32 0.29 -5.31
N GLY A 33 4.31 -1.03 -5.14
CA GLY A 33 3.93 -1.68 -3.89
C GLY A 33 2.82 -2.72 -4.09
N THR A 34 2.07 -2.99 -3.03
CA THR A 34 1.07 -4.06 -3.01
C THR A 34 -0.22 -3.63 -2.34
N LEU A 35 -1.32 -4.17 -2.85
CA LEU A 35 -2.64 -4.09 -2.24
C LEU A 35 -3.10 -5.50 -1.86
N MET A 36 -3.32 -5.73 -0.57
CA MET A 36 -3.99 -6.91 -0.05
C MET A 36 -5.45 -6.58 0.23
N MET A 37 -6.37 -7.18 -0.52
CA MET A 37 -7.81 -7.03 -0.34
C MET A 37 -8.52 -8.31 -0.81
N PHE A 38 -9.68 -8.64 -0.24
CA PHE A 38 -10.46 -9.84 -0.64
C PHE A 38 -9.66 -11.16 -0.56
N ALA A 39 -8.75 -11.28 0.42
CA ALA A 39 -7.83 -12.42 0.59
C ALA A 39 -6.79 -12.60 -0.54
N HIS A 40 -6.61 -11.59 -1.40
CA HIS A 40 -5.59 -11.60 -2.44
C HIS A 40 -4.65 -10.40 -2.30
N THR A 41 -3.36 -10.65 -2.48
CA THR A 41 -2.35 -9.60 -2.63
C THR A 41 -2.03 -9.42 -4.10
N THR A 42 -2.05 -8.17 -4.55
CA THR A 42 -1.85 -7.80 -5.95
C THR A 42 -0.89 -6.63 -6.04
N ASP A 43 0.03 -6.70 -7.00
CA ASP A 43 1.00 -5.63 -7.23
C ASP A 43 0.33 -4.37 -7.81
N ILE A 44 0.88 -3.22 -7.44
CA ILE A 44 0.58 -1.94 -8.09
C ILE A 44 1.39 -1.89 -9.38
N LEU A 45 0.69 -1.67 -10.50
CA LEU A 45 1.28 -1.73 -11.83
C LEU A 45 1.88 -0.38 -12.26
N SER A 46 1.27 0.71 -11.84
CA SER A 46 1.77 2.06 -12.07
C SER A 46 1.23 3.02 -11.04
N GLY A 47 1.98 4.08 -10.74
CA GLY A 47 1.49 5.18 -9.94
C GLY A 47 2.43 6.36 -9.85
N ARG A 48 1.88 7.47 -9.35
CA ARG A 48 2.55 8.75 -9.16
C ARG A 48 2.23 9.32 -7.77
N PHE A 49 3.16 10.09 -7.23
CA PHE A 49 3.02 10.75 -5.94
C PHE A 49 3.54 12.18 -6.01
N GLU A 50 2.67 13.14 -5.74
CA GLU A 50 3.00 14.57 -5.78
C GLU A 50 2.31 15.29 -4.62
N HIS A 51 3.07 15.99 -3.78
CA HIS A 51 2.54 16.82 -2.69
C HIS A 51 1.54 16.13 -1.75
N GLY A 52 1.74 14.84 -1.44
CA GLY A 52 0.84 14.07 -0.57
C GLY A 52 -0.38 13.48 -1.28
N LEU A 53 -0.55 13.77 -2.57
CA LEU A 53 -1.54 13.12 -3.43
C LEU A 53 -0.89 11.91 -4.11
N VAL A 54 -1.62 10.81 -4.14
CA VAL A 54 -1.23 9.59 -4.83
C VAL A 54 -2.28 9.22 -5.87
N GLU A 55 -1.82 8.71 -7.00
CA GLU A 55 -2.65 8.02 -7.98
C GLU A 55 -1.92 6.74 -8.39
N PHE A 56 -2.59 5.60 -8.30
CA PHE A 56 -2.01 4.32 -8.70
C PHE A 56 -3.06 3.38 -9.27
N SER A 57 -2.63 2.40 -10.05
CA SER A 57 -3.53 1.44 -10.68
C SER A 57 -3.01 0.01 -10.55
N GLY A 58 -3.92 -0.93 -10.61
CA GLY A 58 -3.61 -2.35 -10.53
C GLY A 58 -4.80 -3.22 -10.88
N LEU A 59 -4.68 -4.50 -10.56
CA LEU A 59 -5.76 -5.47 -10.68
C LEU A 59 -6.19 -5.89 -9.28
N MET A 60 -7.48 -5.79 -8.98
CA MET A 60 -8.06 -6.34 -7.78
C MET A 60 -8.59 -7.74 -8.08
N ARG A 61 -8.11 -8.73 -7.34
CA ARG A 61 -8.56 -10.11 -7.49
C ARG A 61 -9.55 -10.44 -6.38
N THR A 62 -10.70 -10.97 -6.78
CA THR A 62 -11.69 -11.56 -5.88
C THR A 62 -11.76 -13.06 -6.15
N LEU A 63 -12.55 -13.79 -5.36
CA LEU A 63 -12.75 -15.24 -5.55
C LEU A 63 -13.33 -15.59 -6.93
N GLY A 64 -14.15 -14.71 -7.52
CA GLY A 64 -14.90 -15.02 -8.75
C GLY A 64 -14.43 -14.29 -10.00
N TYR A 65 -13.67 -13.19 -9.86
CA TYR A 65 -13.23 -12.38 -11.00
C TYR A 65 -12.08 -11.44 -10.62
N SER A 66 -11.41 -10.91 -11.64
CA SER A 66 -10.42 -9.83 -11.52
C SER A 66 -10.99 -8.56 -12.13
N MET A 67 -10.71 -7.41 -11.53
CA MET A 67 -11.10 -6.10 -12.07
C MET A 67 -9.95 -5.11 -12.00
N SER A 68 -9.78 -4.33 -13.06
CA SER A 68 -8.85 -3.20 -13.03
C SER A 68 -9.39 -2.11 -12.10
N TYR A 69 -8.47 -1.45 -11.40
CA TYR A 69 -8.80 -0.29 -10.59
C TYR A 69 -7.79 0.83 -10.78
N THR A 70 -8.26 2.05 -10.55
CA THR A 70 -7.42 3.22 -10.31
C THR A 70 -7.79 3.79 -8.95
N ALA A 71 -6.80 3.93 -8.06
CA ALA A 71 -6.95 4.54 -6.75
C ALA A 71 -6.35 5.95 -6.77
N LYS A 72 -7.07 6.93 -6.21
CA LYS A 72 -6.58 8.30 -6.06
C LYS A 72 -6.91 8.84 -4.69
N GLY A 73 -6.05 9.68 -4.14
CA GLY A 73 -6.38 10.41 -2.92
C GLY A 73 -5.16 10.92 -2.19
N LYS A 74 -5.29 11.13 -0.88
CA LYS A 74 -4.24 11.70 -0.04
C LYS A 74 -3.64 10.63 0.85
N ILE A 75 -2.32 10.65 0.98
CA ILE A 75 -1.60 9.79 1.90
C ILE A 75 -0.57 10.60 2.68
N ASP A 76 -0.41 10.27 3.96
CA ASP A 76 0.64 10.78 4.81
C ASP A 76 1.07 9.74 5.86
N LYS A 77 2.00 10.07 6.74
CA LYS A 77 2.50 9.14 7.75
C LYS A 77 1.44 8.66 8.76
N LYS A 78 0.25 9.25 8.78
CA LYS A 78 -0.81 9.03 9.77
C LYS A 78 -2.09 8.47 9.16
N SER A 79 -2.29 8.60 7.87
CA SER A 79 -3.53 8.20 7.22
C SER A 79 -3.40 8.01 5.72
N ALA A 80 -4.31 7.20 5.17
CA ALA A 80 -4.63 7.19 3.76
C ALA A 80 -6.13 7.47 3.61
N ASP A 81 -6.48 8.27 2.60
CA ASP A 81 -7.84 8.57 2.21
C ASP A 81 -7.88 8.45 0.68
N LEU A 82 -8.52 7.39 0.19
CA LEU A 82 -8.39 6.93 -1.19
C LEU A 82 -9.76 6.55 -1.77
N ASP A 83 -10.01 6.99 -2.98
CA ASP A 83 -11.12 6.52 -3.80
C ASP A 83 -10.62 5.52 -4.85
N PHE A 84 -11.19 4.32 -4.83
CA PHE A 84 -10.91 3.25 -5.78
C PHE A 84 -12.00 3.25 -6.86
N VAL A 85 -11.63 3.58 -8.08
CA VAL A 85 -12.52 3.53 -9.25
C VAL A 85 -12.29 2.21 -9.99
N THR A 86 -13.36 1.45 -10.17
CA THR A 86 -13.37 0.20 -10.95
C THR A 86 -14.51 0.24 -11.96
N GLU A 87 -14.61 -0.77 -12.83
CA GLU A 87 -15.77 -0.94 -13.72
C GLU A 87 -17.11 -1.18 -12.97
N LYS A 88 -17.07 -1.55 -11.68
CA LYS A 88 -18.26 -1.81 -10.86
C LYS A 88 -18.69 -0.60 -10.02
N GLY A 89 -17.88 0.45 -9.97
CA GLY A 89 -18.18 1.68 -9.25
C GLY A 89 -16.97 2.29 -8.56
N THR A 90 -17.26 3.26 -7.68
CA THR A 90 -16.26 3.95 -6.86
C THR A 90 -16.43 3.53 -5.41
N TYR A 91 -15.33 3.14 -4.78
CA TYR A 91 -15.29 2.67 -3.40
C TYR A 91 -14.31 3.52 -2.59
N HIS A 92 -14.81 4.09 -1.51
CA HIS A 92 -14.00 4.91 -0.61
C HIS A 92 -13.29 4.03 0.42
N ALA A 93 -12.00 4.26 0.62
CA ALA A 93 -11.18 3.56 1.59
C ALA A 93 -10.39 4.52 2.46
N VAL A 94 -10.46 4.30 3.77
CA VAL A 94 -9.66 4.99 4.77
C VAL A 94 -8.61 4.04 5.33
N GLY A 95 -7.41 4.55 5.54
CA GLY A 95 -6.27 3.78 6.01
C GLY A 95 -5.65 4.41 7.25
N ARG A 96 -5.24 3.57 8.19
CA ARG A 96 -4.39 3.98 9.32
C ARG A 96 -3.07 3.24 9.25
N PRO A 97 -1.95 3.83 9.72
CA PRO A 97 -0.66 3.18 9.74
C PRO A 97 -0.78 1.78 10.33
N GLY A 98 -0.37 0.78 9.54
CA GLY A 98 -0.15 -0.55 10.09
C GLY A 98 0.92 -0.42 11.17
N LEU A 99 0.87 -1.28 12.19
CA LEU A 99 1.96 -1.36 13.16
C LEU A 99 3.22 -1.67 12.35
N CYS A 100 4.08 -0.67 12.14
CA CYS A 100 5.39 -0.89 11.56
C CYS A 100 6.08 -1.83 12.55
N LEU A 101 6.17 -3.12 12.21
CA LEU A 101 7.14 -4.00 12.84
C LEU A 101 8.49 -3.43 12.40
N ILE A 102 9.01 -2.50 13.20
CA ILE A 102 10.37 -2.02 13.10
C ILE A 102 11.24 -3.24 13.42
N GLY A 103 11.49 -4.05 12.40
CA GLY A 103 12.52 -5.08 12.41
C GLY A 103 13.88 -4.40 12.42
N LYS A 104 14.25 -3.83 13.57
CA LYS A 104 15.66 -3.69 13.94
C LYS A 104 16.27 -5.09 13.90
N ILE A 105 17.02 -5.41 12.85
CA ILE A 105 18.25 -6.18 13.01
C ILE A 105 19.34 -5.47 12.22
N ARG A 106 19.95 -4.47 12.87
CA ARG A 106 21.33 -4.11 12.59
C ARG A 106 22.18 -5.29 13.05
N ASN A 107 22.46 -6.26 12.19
CA ASN A 107 23.63 -7.12 12.38
C ASN A 107 24.84 -6.40 11.79
N GLY A 108 25.25 -5.34 12.50
CA GLY A 108 26.61 -4.82 12.39
C GLY A 108 27.50 -5.66 13.30
N VAL A 109 28.02 -6.78 12.82
CA VAL A 109 29.17 -7.42 13.45
C VAL A 109 30.41 -6.80 12.83
N LYS A 110 30.84 -5.67 13.43
CA LYS A 110 32.21 -5.17 13.29
C LYS A 110 32.97 -5.73 14.48
N GLY A 111 33.61 -6.87 14.29
CA GLY A 111 34.48 -7.53 15.27
C GLY A 111 35.79 -7.91 14.59
N GLY A 112 36.63 -6.92 14.36
CA GLY A 112 38.02 -7.16 14.01
C GLY A 112 38.81 -7.60 15.25
N MET A 113 39.67 -8.59 15.03
CA MET A 113 41.05 -8.66 15.49
C MET A 113 41.40 -9.32 16.85
N LYS A 114 42.25 -10.36 16.71
CA LYS A 114 43.34 -10.90 17.57
C LYS A 114 42.99 -11.68 18.84
N ASN A 115 43.47 -12.93 18.87
CA ASN A 115 44.48 -13.53 19.78
C ASN A 115 44.57 -15.03 19.42
N GLY A 116 45.72 -15.70 19.26
CA GLY A 116 47.14 -15.38 19.37
C GLY A 116 47.95 -16.49 18.71
#